data_AF-A0A9E1J2D7-F1
#
_entry.id   AF-A0A9E1J2D7-F1
#
_cell.length_a   1.000
_cell.length_b   1.000
_cell.length_c   1.000
_cell.angle_alpha   90.00
_cell.angle_beta   90.00
_cell.angle_gamma   90.00
#
_symmetry.space_group_name_H-M   'P 1'
#
loop_
_entity.id
_entity.type
_entity.pdbx_description
1 polymer ?
#
loop_
_entity_poly.entity_id
_entity_poly.type
_entity_poly.pdbx_seq_one_letter_code
_entity_poly.pdbx_strand_id
1 'polypeptide(L)' 'MLNVSGLHRPGQKVNLGPLSFHINAGECLALPGPSGAGKSLLLRAL' A
#
# COMPACT_ATOMS: atom_id res chain seq x y z
N MET A 1 12.09 -9.82 2.42
CA MET A 1 11.39 -9.43 3.66
C MET A 1 11.10 -7.93 3.55
N LEU A 2 9.84 -7.55 3.40
CA LEU A 2 9.39 -6.17 3.27
C LEU A 2 8.56 -5.83 4.50
N ASN A 3 8.95 -4.79 5.24
CA ASN A 3 8.24 -4.30 6.40
C ASN A 3 7.82 -2.85 6.17
N VAL A 4 6.52 -2.58 6.24
CA VAL A 4 5.94 -1.26 6.05
C VAL A 4 5.21 -0.90 7.32
N SER A 5 5.53 0.25 7.91
CA SER A 5 4.88 0.72 9.12
C SER A 5 4.55 2.20 8.99
N GLY A 6 3.30 2.56 9.29
CA GLY A 6 2.86 3.96 9.30
C GLY A 6 2.88 4.64 7.93
N LEU A 7 2.73 3.89 6.83
CA LEU A 7 2.68 4.48 5.50
C LEU A 7 1.43 5.35 5.39
N HIS A 8 1.66 6.66 5.29
CA HIS A 8 0.60 7.65 5.11
C HIS A 8 1.03 8.61 4.00
N ARG A 9 0.19 8.73 2.97
CA ARG A 9 0.38 9.68 1.89
C ARG A 9 -0.89 10.49 1.70
N PRO A 10 -0.91 11.74 2.18
CA PRO A 10 -1.99 12.66 1.88
C PRO A 10 -2.01 12.93 0.38
N GLY A 11 -3.14 12.65 -0.26
CA GLY A 11 -3.35 12.89 -1.67
C GLY A 11 -4.66 13.65 -1.88
N GLN A 12 -4.64 14.58 -2.84
CA GLN A 12 -5.78 15.45 -3.14
C GLN A 12 -7.04 14.69 -3.58
N LYS A 13 -6.85 13.48 -4.16
CA LYS A 13 -7.92 12.66 -4.73
C LYS A 13 -8.08 11.29 -4.05
N VAL A 14 -7.01 10.78 -3.44
CA VAL A 14 -6.99 9.51 -2.70
C VAL A 14 -6.05 9.69 -1.52
N ASN A 15 -6.57 9.55 -0.30
CA ASN A 15 -5.75 9.48 0.89
C ASN A 15 -5.27 8.05 1.10
N LEU A 16 -3.96 7.84 1.15
CA LEU A 16 -3.38 6.52 1.37
C LEU A 16 -2.96 6.39 2.84
N GLY A 17 -3.52 5.42 3.56
CA GLY A 17 -3.10 5.07 4.92
C GLY A 17 -3.95 5.68 6.05
N PRO A 18 -3.55 5.46 7.32
CA PRO A 18 -2.33 4.76 7.73
C PRO A 18 -2.33 3.27 7.36
N LEU A 19 -1.22 2.77 6.81
CA LEU A 19 -1.04 1.37 6.45
C LEU A 19 0.23 0.78 7.06
N SER A 20 0.11 -0.41 7.66
CA SER A 20 1.24 -1.18 8.18
C SER A 20 1.07 -2.64 7.79
N PHE A 21 2.07 -3.23 7.15
CA PHE A 21 2.05 -4.63 6.76
C PHE A 21 3.46 -5.20 6.63
N HIS A 22 3.56 -6.52 6.72
CA HIS A 22 4.80 -7.26 6.63
C HIS A 22 4.66 -8.38 5.59
N ILE A 23 5.68 -8.57 4.76
CA ILE A 23 5.76 -9.62 3.75
C ILE A 23 7.08 -10.37 3.92
N ASN A 24 7.01 -11.67 4.17
CA ASN A 24 8.18 -12.54 4.24
C ASN A 24 8.76 -12.82 2.84
N ALA A 25 10.01 -13.30 2.81
CA ALA A 25 10.58 -13.78 1.55
C ALA A 25 9.77 -14.99 1.04
N GLY A 26 9.34 -14.95 -0.22
CA GLY A 26 8.51 -16.00 -0.82
C GLY A 26 6.99 -15.80 -0.65
N GLU A 27 6.53 -14.79 0.08
CA GLU A 27 5.11 -14.47 0.19
C GLU A 27 4.65 -13.55 -0.95
N CYS A 28 3.41 -13.75 -1.41
CA CYS A 28 2.77 -12.92 -2.42
C CYS A 28 1.63 -12.12 -1.78
N LEU A 29 1.69 -10.79 -1.86
CA LEU A 29 0.64 -9.89 -1.40
C LEU A 29 -0.23 -9.45 -2.57
N ALA A 30 -1.54 -9.69 -2.48
CA ALA A 30 -2.51 -9.15 -3.40
C ALA A 30 -3.13 -7.86 -2.84
N LEU A 31 -3.28 -6.84 -3.69
CA LEU A 31 -3.97 -5.60 -3.36
C LEU A 31 -5.28 -5.54 -4.17
N PRO A 32 -6.41 -6.05 -3.65
CA PRO A 32 -7.69 -6.00 -4.36
C PRO A 32 -8.40 -4.63 -4.26
N GLY A 33 -9.41 -4.42 -5.09
CA GLY A 33 -10.38 -3.32 -4.96
C GLY A 33 -10.74 -2.65 -6.29
N PRO A 34 -11.62 -1.63 -6.28
CA PRO A 34 -12.06 -0.93 -7.49
C PRO A 34 -10.95 -0.08 -8.13
N SER A 35 -11.09 0.20 -9.43
CA SER A 35 -10.19 1.14 -10.12
C SER A 35 -10.19 2.50 -9.42
N GLY A 36 -9.02 3.11 -9.26
CA GLY A 36 -8.88 4.40 -8.56
C GLY A 36 -8.75 4.32 -7.04
N ALA A 37 -8.87 3.14 -6.41
CA ALA A 37 -8.75 3.00 -4.95
C ALA A 37 -7.33 3.25 -4.36
N GLY A 38 -6.37 3.69 -5.16
CA GLY A 38 -5.00 3.96 -4.69
C GLY A 38 -4.04 2.77 -4.70
N LYS A 39 -4.36 1.65 -5.35
CA LYS A 39 -3.44 0.49 -5.48
C LYS A 39 -2.10 0.84 -6.12
N SER A 40 -2.12 1.51 -7.27
CA SER A 40 -0.88 1.98 -7.92
C SER A 40 -0.19 3.09 -7.12
N LEU A 41 -0.94 3.84 -6.30
CA LEU A 41 -0.36 4.83 -5.39
C LEU A 41 0.40 4.14 -4.24
N LEU A 42 -0.17 3.07 -3.70
CA LEU A 42 0.46 2.22 -2.69
C LEU A 42 1.73 1.59 -3.24
N LEU A 43 1.66 0.94 -4.40
CA LEU A 43 2.83 0.31 -5.04
C LEU A 43 3.95 1.29 -5.41
N ARG A 44 3.63 2.58 -5.63
CA ARG A 44 4.63 3.65 -5.87
C ARG A 44 5.22 4.22 -4.59
N ALA A 45 4.59 3.98 -3.44
CA ALA A 45 5.02 4.48 -2.15
C ALA A 45 5.86 3.44 -1.38
N LEU A 46 5.88 2.19 -1.85
CA LEU A 46 6.85 1.15 -1.50
C LEU A 46 8.14 1.34 -2.29
#